data_AF-A0A2N8MA00-F1
#
_entry.id   AF-A0A2N8MA00-F1
#
_cell.length_a   1.000
_cell.length_b   1.000
_cell.length_c   1.000
_cell.angle_alpha   90.00
_cell.angle_beta   90.00
_cell.angle_gamma   90.00
#
_symmetry.space_group_name_H-M   'P 1'
#
loop_
_entity.id
_entity.type
_entity.pdbx_description
1 polymer ?
#
loop_
_entity_poly.entity_id
_entity_poly.type
_entity_poly.pdbx_seq_one_letter_code
_entity_poly.pdbx_strand_id
1 'polypeptide(L)'
;MKRPPDSDIIEQIVTALAPLRRSKTQAQAQVGAKTAIAMLRMEASRPFPNSDSIKKTTRKLHEALEPFGDGQQIPLNGCDRHMMTIRELRSALDWFEHLEGPSSKVDVPKHLAAIQADCLVNEFSQKPPTGGYRVREIAGFLYEAITGEEGAELKRQAAAVRRSWRDLEHSRGR
;
A
#
# COMPACT_ATOMS: atom_id res chain seq x y z
N MET A 1 -1.20 27.26 1.69
CA MET A 1 -1.21 27.14 0.21
C MET A 1 -2.52 26.48 -0.21
N LYS A 2 -3.12 26.89 -1.33
CA LYS A 2 -4.33 26.26 -1.86
C LYS A 2 -3.92 24.96 -2.56
N ARG A 3 -4.56 23.84 -2.21
CA ARG A 3 -4.36 22.55 -2.89
C ARG A 3 -4.64 22.73 -4.39
N PRO A 4 -3.79 22.22 -5.29
CA PRO A 4 -4.11 22.19 -6.72
C PRO A 4 -5.43 21.45 -6.94
N PRO A 5 -6.26 21.85 -7.92
CA PRO A 5 -7.44 21.07 -8.25
C PRO A 5 -7.00 19.70 -8.78
N ASP A 6 -7.72 18.65 -8.36
CA ASP A 6 -7.38 17.27 -8.72
C ASP A 6 -7.24 17.05 -10.23
N SER A 7 -7.94 17.85 -11.04
CA SER A 7 -7.83 17.86 -12.51
C SER A 7 -6.39 18.03 -12.99
N ASP A 8 -5.66 18.98 -12.41
CA ASP A 8 -4.33 19.37 -12.88
C ASP A 8 -3.32 18.28 -12.55
N ILE A 9 -3.44 17.68 -11.35
CA ILE A 9 -2.58 16.56 -10.94
C ILE A 9 -2.89 15.30 -11.76
N ILE A 10 -4.17 15.04 -12.06
CA ILE A 10 -4.55 13.93 -12.94
C ILE A 10 -3.94 14.11 -14.34
N GLU A 11 -3.96 15.33 -14.89
CA GLU A 11 -3.33 15.61 -16.18
C GLU A 11 -1.81 15.41 -16.15
N GLN A 12 -1.14 15.80 -15.07
CA GLN A 12 0.29 15.56 -14.88
C GLN A 12 0.60 14.05 -14.83
N ILE A 13 -0.20 13.26 -14.10
CA ILE A 13 -0.05 11.79 -14.04
C ILE A 13 -0.25 11.17 -15.42
N VAL A 14 -1.31 11.56 -16.14
CA VAL A 14 -1.62 11.04 -17.48
C VAL A 14 -0.50 11.38 -18.46
N THR A 15 0.05 12.59 -18.37
CA THR A 15 1.19 13.04 -19.18
C THR A 15 2.45 12.22 -18.88
N ALA A 16 2.73 11.94 -17.60
CA ALA A 16 3.86 11.10 -17.20
C ALA A 16 3.72 9.63 -17.63
N LEU A 17 2.49 9.13 -17.75
CA LEU A 17 2.18 7.78 -18.25
C LEU A 17 2.22 7.70 -19.79
N ALA A 18 1.95 8.78 -20.51
CA ALA A 18 1.87 8.81 -21.98
C ALA A 18 3.08 8.23 -22.76
N PRO A 19 4.35 8.39 -22.33
CA PRO A 19 5.51 7.81 -23.02
C PRO A 19 5.72 6.33 -22.73
N LEU A 20 4.97 5.73 -21.79
CA LEU A 20 5.00 4.29 -21.57
C LEU A 20 4.32 3.61 -22.77
N ARG A 21 4.94 2.55 -23.31
CA ARG A 21 4.45 1.88 -24.52
C ARG A 21 2.99 1.46 -24.32
N ARG A 22 2.10 2.02 -25.15
CA ARG A 22 0.64 2.06 -24.94
C ARG A 22 0.01 0.67 -25.03
N SER A 23 -0.32 0.08 -23.88
CA SER A 23 -1.32 -0.99 -23.78
C SER A 23 -2.74 -0.44 -23.55
N LYS A 24 -2.85 0.78 -23.02
CA LYS A 24 -4.10 1.39 -22.54
C LYS A 24 -4.30 2.83 -23.05
N THR A 25 -5.55 3.27 -23.10
CA THR A 25 -5.96 4.59 -23.61
C THR A 25 -5.76 5.71 -22.59
N GLN A 26 -5.79 6.97 -23.03
CA GLN A 26 -5.75 8.14 -22.17
C GLN A 26 -6.90 8.16 -21.15
N ALA A 27 -8.11 7.76 -21.56
CA ALA A 27 -9.27 7.66 -20.67
C ALA A 27 -9.03 6.62 -19.56
N GLN A 28 -8.40 5.49 -19.87
CA GLN A 28 -8.02 4.50 -18.87
C GLN A 28 -6.98 5.05 -17.89
N ALA A 29 -6.01 5.85 -18.36
CA ALA A 29 -5.03 6.50 -17.49
C ALA A 29 -5.68 7.49 -16.52
N GLN A 30 -6.65 8.27 -16.99
CA GLN A 30 -7.42 9.19 -16.15
C GLN A 30 -8.21 8.45 -15.06
N VAL A 31 -8.87 7.33 -15.42
CA VAL A 31 -9.59 6.50 -14.46
C VAL A 31 -8.63 5.90 -13.42
N GLY A 32 -7.49 5.35 -13.86
CA GLY A 32 -6.47 4.81 -12.96
C GLY A 32 -5.96 5.85 -11.96
N ALA A 33 -5.64 7.07 -12.43
CA ALA A 33 -5.20 8.16 -11.58
C ALA A 33 -6.26 8.57 -10.55
N LYS A 34 -7.53 8.71 -10.97
CA LYS A 34 -8.65 9.02 -10.05
C LYS A 34 -8.82 7.95 -8.98
N THR A 35 -8.79 6.67 -9.37
CA THR A 35 -8.92 5.55 -8.44
C THR A 35 -7.77 5.52 -7.44
N ALA A 36 -6.52 5.71 -7.90
CA ALA A 36 -5.36 5.75 -7.02
C ALA A 36 -5.47 6.89 -5.98
N ILE A 37 -5.87 8.10 -6.41
CA ILE A 37 -6.07 9.24 -5.50
C ILE A 37 -7.18 8.94 -4.48
N ALA A 38 -8.31 8.39 -4.91
CA ALA A 38 -9.42 8.04 -4.02
C ALA A 38 -9.02 6.99 -2.97
N MET A 39 -8.31 5.94 -3.39
CA MET A 39 -7.79 4.91 -2.48
C MET A 39 -6.81 5.50 -1.47
N LEU A 40 -5.86 6.32 -1.92
CA LEU A 40 -4.88 6.95 -1.04
C LEU A 40 -5.54 7.90 -0.03
N ARG A 41 -6.57 8.65 -0.42
CA ARG A 41 -7.34 9.50 0.51
C ARG A 41 -8.06 8.68 1.56
N MET A 42 -8.69 7.58 1.16
CA MET A 42 -9.35 6.67 2.09
C MET A 42 -8.34 6.11 3.09
N GLU A 43 -7.18 5.62 2.64
CA GLU A 43 -6.16 5.08 3.53
C GLU A 43 -5.49 6.15 4.40
N ALA A 44 -5.23 7.35 3.88
CA ALA A 44 -4.68 8.47 4.65
C ALA A 44 -5.66 9.00 5.70
N SER A 45 -6.97 8.85 5.49
CA SER A 45 -8.01 9.22 6.46
C SER A 45 -8.15 8.21 7.61
N ARG A 46 -7.59 7.01 7.46
CA ARG A 46 -7.60 5.99 8.50
C ARG A 46 -6.42 6.24 9.45
N PRO A 47 -6.65 6.33 10.76
CA PRO A 47 -5.53 6.33 11.70
C PRO A 47 -4.80 5.00 11.52
N PHE A 48 -3.51 5.08 11.17
CA PHE A 48 -2.67 3.89 11.20
C PHE A 48 -2.65 3.38 12.65
N PRO A 49 -3.02 2.12 12.90
CA PRO A 49 -2.98 1.60 14.24
C PRO A 49 -1.53 1.64 14.72
N ASN A 50 -1.27 2.41 15.77
CA ASN A 50 0.07 2.52 16.32
C ASN A 50 0.49 1.15 16.87
N SER A 51 1.79 0.83 16.78
CA SER A 51 2.27 -0.51 17.17
C SER A 51 1.93 -0.87 18.61
N ASP A 52 1.92 0.11 19.52
CA ASP A 52 1.54 -0.09 20.92
C ASP A 52 0.06 -0.44 21.10
N SER A 53 -0.84 0.16 20.32
CA SER A 53 -2.26 -0.12 20.31
C SER A 53 -2.54 -1.48 19.68
N ILE A 54 -1.78 -1.87 18.64
CA ILE A 54 -1.84 -3.23 18.09
C ILE A 54 -1.45 -4.21 19.19
N LYS A 55 -0.26 -4.08 19.79
CA LYS A 55 0.21 -4.95 20.88
C LYS A 55 -0.78 -5.00 22.05
N LYS A 56 -1.31 -3.87 22.48
CA LYS A 56 -2.31 -3.79 23.55
C LYS A 56 -3.60 -4.52 23.18
N THR A 57 -4.06 -4.38 21.93
CA THR A 57 -5.30 -5.04 21.45
C THR A 57 -5.08 -6.54 21.29
N THR A 58 -3.93 -6.94 20.73
CA THR A 58 -3.49 -8.32 20.61
C THR A 58 -3.45 -9.01 21.97
N ARG A 59 -2.85 -8.37 22.98
CA ARG A 59 -2.80 -8.90 24.36
C ARG A 59 -4.19 -9.10 24.97
N LYS A 60 -5.06 -8.09 24.85
CA LYS A 60 -6.46 -8.20 25.31
C LYS A 60 -7.19 -9.35 24.62
N LEU A 61 -6.91 -9.57 23.34
CA LEU A 61 -7.53 -10.66 22.61
C LEU A 61 -6.95 -12.02 23.04
N HIS A 62 -5.65 -12.12 23.35
CA HIS A 62 -5.07 -13.30 23.99
C HIS A 62 -5.76 -13.64 25.32
N GLU A 63 -5.91 -12.64 26.20
CA GLU A 63 -6.60 -12.79 27.49
C GLU A 63 -8.05 -13.26 27.30
N ALA A 64 -8.78 -12.64 26.37
CA ALA A 64 -10.16 -13.03 26.05
C ALA A 64 -10.25 -14.45 25.47
N LEU A 65 -9.18 -14.93 24.83
CA LEU A 65 -9.13 -16.25 24.23
C LEU A 65 -8.71 -17.34 25.22
N GLU A 66 -8.11 -17.03 26.37
CA GLU A 66 -7.63 -18.02 27.36
C GLU A 66 -8.65 -19.12 27.73
N PRO A 67 -9.95 -18.81 27.93
CA PRO A 67 -10.93 -19.83 28.32
C PRO A 67 -11.22 -20.87 27.23
N PHE A 68 -10.83 -20.63 25.99
CA PHE A 68 -11.11 -21.53 24.86
C PHE A 68 -9.99 -22.54 24.64
N GLY A 69 -10.39 -23.78 24.32
CA GLY A 69 -9.46 -24.83 23.92
C GLY A 69 -8.91 -24.60 22.52
N ASP A 70 -7.64 -24.96 22.30
CA ASP A 70 -6.93 -24.77 21.03
C ASP A 70 -7.64 -25.38 19.81
N GLY A 71 -8.32 -26.51 20.00
CA GLY A 71 -9.04 -27.22 18.93
C GLY A 71 -10.41 -26.64 18.59
N GLN A 72 -10.91 -25.67 19.37
CA GLN A 72 -12.21 -25.06 19.11
C GLN A 72 -12.15 -24.26 17.81
N GLN A 73 -13.21 -24.39 17.01
CA GLN A 73 -13.31 -23.71 15.71
C GLN A 73 -14.12 -22.41 15.83
N ILE A 74 -13.69 -21.43 15.05
CA ILE A 74 -14.32 -20.13 14.87
C ILE A 74 -14.59 -19.91 13.37
N PRO A 75 -15.82 -19.48 13.01
CA PRO A 75 -16.18 -19.27 11.62
C PRO A 75 -15.48 -18.03 11.06
N LEU A 76 -15.01 -18.15 9.82
CA LEU A 76 -14.44 -17.05 9.04
C LEU A 76 -15.44 -16.62 7.97
N ASN A 77 -15.76 -15.33 7.94
CA ASN A 77 -16.61 -14.75 6.90
C ASN A 77 -15.75 -14.16 5.78
N GLY A 78 -16.06 -14.49 4.53
CA GLY A 78 -15.41 -13.89 3.35
C GLY A 78 -14.00 -14.40 3.05
N CYS A 79 -13.61 -15.56 3.58
CA CYS A 79 -12.33 -16.22 3.30
C CYS A 79 -12.56 -17.53 2.53
N ASP A 80 -11.58 -17.94 1.71
CA ASP A 80 -11.58 -19.25 1.01
C ASP A 80 -11.67 -20.43 1.98
N ARG A 81 -11.19 -20.22 3.22
CA ARG A 81 -11.33 -21.14 4.34
C ARG A 81 -12.43 -20.65 5.28
N HIS A 82 -13.40 -21.51 5.57
CA HIS A 82 -14.59 -21.16 6.37
C HIS A 82 -14.42 -21.28 7.89
N MET A 83 -13.38 -21.97 8.36
CA MET A 83 -13.15 -22.22 9.79
C MET A 83 -11.68 -22.04 10.14
N MET A 84 -11.41 -21.43 11.28
CA MET A 84 -10.08 -21.31 11.89
C MET A 84 -10.14 -21.89 13.30
N THR A 85 -9.04 -22.45 13.79
CA THR A 85 -8.94 -22.92 15.17
C THR A 85 -8.49 -21.78 16.09
N ILE A 86 -8.82 -21.86 17.38
CA ILE A 86 -8.32 -20.92 18.39
C ILE A 86 -6.78 -20.92 18.41
N ARG A 87 -6.14 -22.07 18.21
CA ARG A 87 -4.68 -22.18 18.09
C ARG A 87 -4.13 -21.33 16.95
N GLU A 88 -4.73 -21.42 15.78
CA GLU A 88 -4.32 -20.64 14.60
C GLU A 88 -4.50 -19.13 14.83
N LEU A 89 -5.59 -18.74 15.50
CA LEU A 89 -5.80 -17.35 15.89
C LEU A 89 -4.73 -16.86 16.87
N ARG A 90 -4.42 -17.63 17.91
CA ARG A 90 -3.34 -17.32 18.87
C ARG A 90 -1.99 -17.17 18.16
N SER A 91 -1.64 -18.10 17.27
CA SER A 91 -0.40 -17.98 16.48
C SER A 91 -0.37 -16.74 15.58
N ALA A 92 -1.51 -16.33 15.01
CA ALA A 92 -1.60 -15.10 14.25
C ALA A 92 -1.43 -13.86 15.16
N LEU A 93 -2.01 -13.89 16.36
CA LEU A 93 -1.86 -12.84 17.36
C LEU A 93 -0.41 -12.72 17.86
N ASP A 94 0.26 -13.84 18.14
CA ASP A 94 1.69 -13.87 18.44
C ASP A 94 2.48 -13.17 17.33
N TRP A 95 2.18 -13.48 16.06
CA TRP A 95 2.82 -12.80 14.94
C TRP A 95 2.57 -11.29 14.94
N PHE A 96 1.34 -10.83 15.24
CA PHE A 96 1.02 -9.40 15.36
C PHE A 96 1.74 -8.70 16.51
N GLU A 97 1.98 -9.37 17.65
CA GLU A 97 2.71 -8.76 18.78
C GLU A 97 4.19 -8.51 18.44
N HIS A 98 4.74 -9.30 17.53
CA HIS A 98 6.12 -9.19 17.04
C HIS A 98 6.26 -8.30 15.79
N LEU A 99 5.17 -7.79 15.23
CA LEU A 99 5.26 -6.79 14.17
C LEU A 99 5.85 -5.50 14.71
N GLU A 100 7.03 -5.15 14.20
CA GLU A 100 7.47 -3.76 14.24
C GLU A 100 6.52 -2.95 13.35
N GLY A 101 5.81 -1.98 13.95
CA GLY A 101 5.04 -1.02 13.18
C GLY A 101 5.93 -0.29 12.18
N PRO A 102 5.36 0.37 11.16
CA PRO A 102 6.16 1.17 10.24
C PRO A 102 7.06 2.11 11.06
N SER A 103 8.37 2.02 10.83
CA SER A 103 9.34 2.88 11.53
C SER A 103 8.85 4.32 11.44
N SER A 104 9.03 5.12 12.49
CA SER A 104 8.76 6.58 12.44
C SER A 104 9.55 7.29 11.33
N LYS A 105 10.57 6.62 10.78
CA LYS A 105 11.36 7.06 9.61
C LYS A 105 10.68 6.77 8.26
N VAL A 106 9.67 5.91 8.23
CA VAL A 106 8.89 5.57 7.04
C VAL A 106 7.67 6.47 7.02
N ASP A 107 7.73 7.49 6.18
CA ASP A 107 6.58 8.29 5.80
C ASP A 107 5.60 7.39 5.02
N VAL A 108 4.57 6.92 5.74
CA VAL A 108 3.59 5.96 5.25
C VAL A 108 2.81 6.50 4.04
N PRO A 109 2.31 7.75 4.05
CA PRO A 109 1.72 8.35 2.85
C PRO A 109 2.67 8.35 1.65
N LYS A 110 3.95 8.71 1.82
CA LYS A 110 4.95 8.62 0.73
C LYS A 110 5.16 7.19 0.25
N HIS A 111 5.11 6.21 1.16
CA HIS A 111 5.26 4.80 0.78
C HIS A 111 4.04 4.28 0.00
N LEU A 112 2.82 4.59 0.45
CA LEU A 112 1.59 4.22 -0.25
C LEU A 112 1.49 4.89 -1.63
N ALA A 113 1.85 6.17 -1.75
CA ALA A 113 1.93 6.86 -3.03
C ALA A 113 2.93 6.17 -3.98
N ALA A 114 4.08 5.73 -3.47
CA ALA A 114 5.06 4.97 -4.24
C ALA A 114 4.56 3.60 -4.72
N ILE A 115 3.77 2.88 -3.90
CA ILE A 115 3.14 1.61 -4.30
C ILE A 115 2.15 1.85 -5.44
N GLN A 116 1.23 2.80 -5.30
CA GLN A 116 0.24 3.09 -6.33
C GLN A 116 0.87 3.59 -7.63
N ALA A 117 1.93 4.39 -7.54
CA ALA A 117 2.70 4.81 -8.71
C ALA A 117 3.36 3.63 -9.43
N ASP A 118 3.93 2.66 -8.71
CA ASP A 118 4.52 1.47 -9.32
C ASP A 118 3.46 0.61 -10.02
N CYS A 119 2.27 0.44 -9.40
CA CYS A 119 1.13 -0.24 -10.02
C CYS A 119 0.71 0.43 -11.34
N LEU A 120 0.47 1.74 -11.34
CA LEU A 120 0.09 2.49 -12.54
C LEU A 120 1.17 2.41 -13.62
N VAL A 121 2.44 2.55 -13.25
CA VAL A 121 3.54 2.46 -14.20
C VAL A 121 3.61 1.07 -14.84
N ASN A 122 3.49 0.00 -14.05
CA ASN A 122 3.53 -1.37 -14.57
C ASN A 122 2.31 -1.68 -15.45
N GLU A 123 1.12 -1.24 -15.04
CA GLU A 123 -0.12 -1.45 -15.78
C GLU A 123 -0.10 -0.82 -17.20
N PHE A 124 0.57 0.32 -17.34
CA PHE A 124 0.68 1.06 -18.61
C PHE A 124 1.97 0.76 -19.38
N SER A 125 2.88 -0.03 -18.82
CA SER A 125 4.13 -0.41 -19.49
C SER A 125 4.02 -1.79 -20.14
N GLN A 126 4.33 -1.88 -21.44
CA GLN A 126 4.45 -3.19 -22.11
C GLN A 126 5.62 -4.06 -21.63
N LYS A 127 6.64 -3.43 -21.02
CA LYS A 127 7.80 -4.10 -20.43
C LYS A 127 8.08 -3.48 -19.07
N PRO A 128 8.56 -4.24 -18.07
CA PRO A 128 8.95 -3.68 -16.78
C PRO A 128 9.88 -2.48 -16.99
N PRO A 129 9.55 -1.29 -16.48
CA PRO A 129 10.33 -0.10 -16.77
C PRO A 129 11.73 -0.22 -16.18
N THR A 130 12.75 -0.13 -17.04
CA THR A 130 14.17 -0.11 -16.67
C THR A 130 14.53 1.27 -16.09
N GLY A 131 14.04 1.58 -14.89
CA GLY A 131 14.38 2.82 -14.18
C GLY A 131 13.27 3.33 -13.26
N GLY A 132 13.67 3.83 -12.09
CA GLY A 132 12.77 4.33 -11.03
C GLY A 132 12.19 5.72 -11.24
N TYR A 133 12.59 6.43 -12.30
CA TYR A 133 12.24 7.85 -12.49
C TYR A 133 10.73 8.08 -12.60
N ARG A 134 10.02 7.35 -13.48
CA ARG A 134 8.58 7.50 -13.66
C ARG A 134 7.77 7.16 -12.42
N VAL A 135 8.18 6.13 -11.68
CA VAL A 135 7.56 5.77 -10.40
C VAL A 135 7.72 6.89 -9.39
N ARG A 136 8.90 7.53 -9.31
CA ARG A 136 9.14 8.66 -8.40
C ARG A 136 8.31 9.88 -8.77
N GLU A 137 8.26 10.21 -10.05
CA GLU A 137 7.50 11.34 -10.59
C GLU A 137 6.00 11.19 -10.31
N ILE A 138 5.41 10.06 -10.68
CA ILE A 138 3.99 9.78 -10.44
C ILE A 138 3.68 9.67 -8.93
N ALA A 139 4.59 9.10 -8.13
CA ALA A 139 4.42 9.07 -6.68
C ALA A 139 4.40 10.48 -6.06
N GLY A 140 5.22 11.40 -6.58
CA GLY A 140 5.22 12.80 -6.17
C GLY A 140 3.86 13.46 -6.41
N PHE A 141 3.32 13.30 -7.63
CA PHE A 141 1.99 13.80 -7.98
C PHE A 141 0.88 13.19 -7.10
N LEU A 142 0.92 11.88 -6.85
CA LEU A 142 -0.05 11.23 -5.97
C LEU A 142 0.05 11.72 -4.52
N TYR A 143 1.25 11.98 -4.02
CA TYR A 143 1.47 12.52 -2.68
C TYR A 143 0.93 13.94 -2.57
N GLU A 144 1.26 14.80 -3.54
CA GLU A 144 0.71 16.16 -3.64
C GLU A 144 -0.82 16.14 -3.71
N ALA A 145 -1.40 15.20 -4.47
CA ALA A 145 -2.84 15.03 -4.57
C ALA A 145 -3.52 14.71 -3.24
N ILE A 146 -2.82 14.10 -2.27
CA ILE A 146 -3.39 13.73 -0.97
C ILE A 146 -3.05 14.70 0.16
N THR A 147 -1.84 15.27 0.18
CA THR A 147 -1.36 16.16 1.27
C THR A 147 -1.41 17.64 0.90
N GLY A 148 -1.38 17.98 -0.40
CA GLY A 148 -1.16 19.35 -0.87
C GLY A 148 0.28 19.83 -0.76
N GLU A 149 1.23 18.94 -0.41
CA GLU A 149 2.66 19.24 -0.37
C GLU A 149 3.29 19.02 -1.75
N GLU A 150 3.60 20.12 -2.43
CA GLU A 150 4.22 20.12 -3.76
C GLU A 150 5.70 19.70 -3.69
N GLY A 151 6.17 19.02 -4.75
CA GLY A 151 7.60 18.77 -4.95
C GLY A 151 8.26 17.78 -3.97
N ALA A 152 7.48 16.93 -3.30
CA ALA A 152 8.01 15.96 -2.35
C ALA A 152 8.98 14.94 -3.02
N GLU A 153 10.16 14.74 -2.43
CA GLU A 153 11.12 13.75 -2.93
C GLU A 153 10.79 12.34 -2.42
N LEU A 154 10.25 11.47 -3.29
CA LEU A 154 9.88 10.08 -2.96
C LEU A 154 10.92 9.04 -3.44
N LYS A 155 12.17 9.46 -3.65
CA LYS A 155 13.25 8.62 -4.19
C LYS A 155 13.49 7.35 -3.38
N ARG A 156 13.54 7.48 -2.05
CA ARG A 156 13.83 6.36 -1.13
C ARG A 156 12.68 5.36 -1.08
N GLN A 157 11.45 5.85 -1.00
CA GLN A 157 10.22 5.06 -0.94
C GLN A 157 10.01 4.28 -2.24
N ALA A 158 10.12 4.95 -3.40
CA ALA A 158 10.04 4.28 -4.69
C ALA A 158 11.13 3.21 -4.87
N ALA A 159 12.35 3.46 -4.38
CA ALA A 159 13.43 2.46 -4.41
C ALA A 159 13.20 1.29 -3.45
N ALA A 160 12.53 1.51 -2.31
CA ALA A 160 12.18 0.45 -1.36
C ALA A 160 11.11 -0.48 -1.96
N VAL A 161 10.02 0.07 -2.51
CA VAL A 161 8.95 -0.71 -3.18
C VAL A 161 9.55 -1.59 -4.27
N ARG A 162 10.37 -1.05 -5.17
CA ARG A 162 10.94 -1.84 -6.29
C ARG A 162 12.02 -2.85 -5.87
N ARG A 163 12.51 -2.79 -4.63
CA ARG A 163 13.38 -3.83 -4.07
C ARG A 163 12.54 -4.97 -3.49
N SER A 164 11.52 -4.66 -2.68
CA SER A 164 10.67 -5.68 -2.06
C SER A 164 9.98 -6.58 -3.10
N TRP A 165 9.54 -6.03 -4.23
CA TRP A 165 8.96 -6.84 -5.32
C TRP A 165 9.97 -7.80 -5.96
N ARG A 166 11.23 -7.36 -6.15
CA ARG A 166 12.28 -8.25 -6.68
C ARG A 166 12.60 -9.38 -5.70
N ASP A 167 12.66 -9.09 -4.41
CA ASP A 167 12.95 -10.10 -3.39
C ASP A 167 11.80 -11.13 -3.28
N LEU A 168 10.55 -10.70 -3.49
CA LEU A 168 9.37 -11.59 -3.58
C LEU A 168 9.39 -12.50 -4.83
N GLU A 169 9.84 -11.99 -5.97
CA GLU A 169 10.01 -12.81 -7.18
C GLU A 169 11.11 -13.87 -7.01
N HIS A 170 12.22 -13.52 -6.34
CA HIS A 170 13.33 -14.45 -6.10
C HIS A 170 13.03 -15.51 -5.04
N SER A 171 12.12 -15.22 -4.10
CA SER A 171 11.71 -16.17 -3.06
C SER A 171 10.64 -17.16 -3.52
N ARG A 172 9.90 -16.86 -4.61
CA ARG A 172 8.96 -17.79 -5.26
C ARG A 172 9.62 -18.77 -6.23
N GLY A 173 10.92 -18.62 -6.49
CA GLY A 173 11.70 -19.47 -7.39
C GLY A 173 12.56 -20.54 -6.69
N ARG A 174 12.31 -20.84 -5.41
CA ARG A 174 12.99 -21.92 -4.67
C ARG A 174 11.99 -22.95 -4.17
#